data_AF-A0A2H9QWP8-F1
#
_entry.id   AF-A0A2H9QWP8-F1
#
_cell.length_a   1.000
_cell.length_b   1.000
_cell.length_c   1.000
_cell.angle_alpha   90.00
_cell.angle_beta   90.00
_cell.angle_gamma   90.00
#
_symmetry.space_group_name_H-M   'P 1'
#
loop_
_entity.id
_entity.type
_entity.pdbx_description
1 polymer ?
#
loop_
_entity_poly.entity_id
_entity_poly.type
_entity_poly.pdbx_seq_one_letter_code
_entity_poly.pdbx_strand_id
1 'polypeptide(L)'
;MAKRETRKDSLLRLISDLGGEATREQVNANLSKYWELSKEEKEIEEGVGKPLFWHHSASVCQALKDRDGYLENPKRGIWKITEAGKKYLSSMGYKPSLPIHTLPSQITEDLPLCKELRESQRNSENPTIFEEVLVKTFQHLGFSAEHIGGRDEPDVLIEDYKTILDSKTTKEGGITERYINFDAMERYKEKYNAKHIGIVAPGFSEGYIRETAEKKGFVLIEAEAICEILKNHSDYSYEPKQIVKILFESGKHIITPKDIPSSTIEQEKLIKIIAKILSDIESIGKPSFSSRELHIAYSWQKLNYEVDEIEKALKFLSSPPFSVLQKQDDEYYLTSDINSILKKIGLLLHAFKMRGGRI
;
A
#
# COMPACT_ATOMS: atom_id res chain seq x y z
N MET A 1 31.26 -16.25 -24.23
CA MET A 1 31.13 -15.06 -23.36
C MET A 1 29.70 -14.57 -23.46
N ALA A 2 28.93 -14.59 -22.37
CA ALA A 2 27.57 -14.05 -22.38
C ALA A 2 27.63 -12.54 -22.67
N LYS A 3 26.87 -12.08 -23.66
CA LYS A 3 26.78 -10.66 -24.02
C LYS A 3 26.23 -9.92 -22.81
N ARG A 4 26.95 -8.92 -22.30
CA ARG A 4 26.49 -8.12 -21.16
C ARG A 4 25.18 -7.43 -21.54
N GLU A 5 24.15 -7.64 -20.72
CA GLU A 5 22.82 -7.05 -20.94
C GLU A 5 22.93 -5.52 -20.99
N THR A 6 22.40 -4.90 -22.04
CA THR A 6 22.42 -3.44 -22.17
C THR A 6 21.18 -2.82 -21.52
N ARG A 7 21.22 -1.52 -21.18
CA ARG A 7 20.04 -0.80 -20.67
C ARG A 7 18.83 -0.86 -21.62
N LYS A 8 19.07 -1.00 -22.93
CA LYS A 8 18.04 -1.25 -23.95
C LYS A 8 17.38 -2.62 -23.78
N ASP A 9 18.19 -3.65 -23.61
CA ASP A 9 17.72 -5.02 -23.40
C ASP A 9 16.89 -5.12 -22.12
N SER A 10 17.38 -4.52 -21.02
CA SER A 10 16.69 -4.52 -19.73
C SER A 10 15.37 -3.73 -19.76
N LEU A 11 15.32 -2.62 -20.49
CA LEU A 11 14.08 -1.83 -20.63
C LEU A 11 13.04 -2.57 -21.49
N LEU A 12 13.49 -3.24 -22.55
CA LEU A 12 12.61 -4.06 -23.39
C LEU A 12 12.06 -5.26 -22.60
N ARG A 13 12.90 -5.89 -21.77
CA ARG A 13 12.48 -6.95 -20.83
C ARG A 13 11.44 -6.44 -19.84
N LEU A 14 11.70 -5.29 -19.21
CA LEU A 14 10.75 -4.64 -18.28
C LEU A 14 9.37 -4.45 -18.91
N ILE A 15 9.29 -3.90 -20.13
CA ILE A 15 7.99 -3.72 -20.81
C ILE A 15 7.34 -5.06 -21.12
N SER A 16 8.13 -6.08 -21.49
CA SER A 16 7.60 -7.45 -21.67
C SER A 16 7.02 -8.03 -20.38
N ASP A 17 7.65 -7.79 -19.24
CA ASP A 17 7.27 -8.33 -17.92
C ASP A 17 6.01 -7.66 -17.37
N LEU A 18 5.80 -6.40 -17.75
CA LEU A 18 4.59 -5.64 -17.52
C LEU A 18 3.42 -6.04 -18.45
N GLY A 19 3.57 -7.11 -19.23
CA GLY A 19 2.52 -7.61 -20.12
C GLY A 19 2.64 -7.14 -21.57
N GLY A 20 3.78 -6.56 -21.95
CA GLY A 20 4.07 -6.13 -23.33
C GLY A 20 3.55 -4.73 -23.68
N GLU A 21 2.85 -4.06 -22.77
CA GLU A 21 2.43 -2.66 -22.88
C GLU A 21 2.54 -2.02 -21.51
N ALA A 22 3.16 -0.83 -21.42
CA ALA A 22 3.41 -0.16 -20.15
C ALA A 22 3.30 1.36 -20.28
N THR A 23 2.72 2.00 -19.26
CA THR A 23 2.75 3.46 -19.11
C THR A 23 4.12 3.92 -18.65
N ARG A 24 4.39 5.22 -18.85
CA ARG A 24 5.59 5.89 -18.35
C ARG A 24 5.75 5.69 -16.83
N GLU A 25 4.66 5.76 -16.09
CA GLU A 25 4.61 5.61 -14.64
C GLU A 25 5.00 4.18 -14.24
N GLN A 26 4.45 3.16 -14.91
CA GLN A 26 4.76 1.75 -14.67
C GLN A 26 6.23 1.42 -14.98
N VAL A 27 6.76 1.95 -16.09
CA VAL A 27 8.18 1.80 -16.45
C VAL A 27 9.06 2.43 -15.39
N ASN A 28 8.76 3.67 -14.97
CA ASN A 28 9.57 4.37 -13.97
C ASN A 28 9.53 3.70 -12.60
N ALA A 29 8.36 3.21 -12.16
CA ALA A 29 8.21 2.55 -10.86
C ALA A 29 9.03 1.26 -10.73
N ASN A 30 9.40 0.63 -11.85
CA ASN A 30 10.12 -0.63 -11.86
C ASN A 30 11.54 -0.54 -12.44
N LEU A 31 11.95 0.61 -12.98
CA LEU A 31 13.21 0.77 -13.72
C LEU A 31 14.44 0.37 -12.90
N SER A 32 14.49 0.76 -11.62
CA SER A 32 15.62 0.48 -10.71
C SER A 32 15.82 -1.02 -10.42
N LYS A 33 14.79 -1.85 -10.60
CA LYS A 33 14.90 -3.32 -10.49
C LYS A 33 15.60 -3.96 -11.69
N TYR A 34 15.57 -3.27 -12.84
CA TYR A 34 16.08 -3.78 -14.11
C TYR A 34 17.40 -3.12 -14.51
N TRP A 35 17.66 -1.90 -14.04
CA TRP A 35 18.92 -1.22 -14.28
C TRP A 35 19.85 -1.41 -13.09
N GLU A 36 21.05 -1.96 -13.34
CA GLU A 36 22.14 -1.94 -12.37
C GLU A 36 22.63 -0.49 -12.19
N LEU A 37 22.01 0.23 -11.27
CA LEU A 37 22.39 1.61 -10.96
C LEU A 37 23.75 1.66 -10.27
N SER A 38 24.58 2.63 -10.64
CA SER A 38 25.81 2.96 -9.94
C SER A 38 25.51 3.44 -8.51
N LYS A 39 26.53 3.47 -7.64
CA LYS A 39 26.37 3.99 -6.27
C LYS A 39 25.90 5.44 -6.26
N GLU A 40 26.47 6.28 -7.14
CA GLU A 40 26.07 7.67 -7.30
C GLU A 40 24.63 7.79 -7.82
N GLU A 41 24.22 6.90 -8.74
CA GLU A 41 22.85 6.87 -9.25
C GLU A 41 21.84 6.46 -8.16
N LYS A 42 22.21 5.55 -7.25
CA LYS A 42 21.39 5.14 -6.10
C LYS A 42 21.26 6.23 -5.05
N GLU A 43 22.35 6.91 -4.70
CA GLU A 43 22.34 8.02 -3.73
C GLU A 43 21.46 9.19 -4.21
N ILE A 44 21.45 9.45 -5.52
CA ILE A 44 20.56 10.44 -6.14
C ILE A 44 19.09 9.98 -6.09
N GLU A 45 18.79 8.70 -6.33
CA GLU A 45 17.41 8.19 -6.21
C GLU A 45 16.88 8.24 -4.77
N GLU A 46 17.71 7.86 -3.80
CA GLU A 46 17.36 7.87 -2.37
C GLU A 46 17.12 9.30 -1.85
N GLY A 47 17.89 10.29 -2.31
CA GLY A 47 17.77 11.69 -1.88
C GLY A 47 16.56 12.44 -2.45
N VAL A 48 16.06 12.05 -3.63
CA VAL A 48 15.00 12.82 -4.33
C VAL A 48 13.66 12.06 -4.37
N GLY A 49 13.67 10.76 -4.03
CA GLY A 49 12.46 9.93 -3.93
C GLY A 49 11.73 9.74 -5.26
N LYS A 50 12.40 9.99 -6.39
CA LYS A 50 11.91 9.77 -7.76
C LYS A 50 13.06 9.26 -8.63
N PRO A 51 12.82 8.36 -9.60
CA PRO A 51 13.84 7.95 -10.56
C PRO A 51 14.21 9.14 -11.46
N LEU A 52 15.30 9.82 -11.15
CA LEU A 52 15.77 10.99 -11.91
C LEU A 52 16.29 10.62 -13.31
N PHE A 53 16.48 9.33 -13.58
CA PHE A 53 16.88 8.81 -14.89
C PHE A 53 15.76 8.77 -15.93
N TRP A 54 14.63 9.44 -15.68
CA TRP A 54 13.48 9.47 -16.59
C TRP A 54 13.81 9.99 -18.00
N HIS A 55 14.72 10.97 -18.12
CA HIS A 55 15.16 11.47 -19.41
C HIS A 55 15.89 10.38 -20.20
N HIS A 56 16.65 9.54 -19.51
CA HIS A 56 17.36 8.41 -20.09
C HIS A 56 16.41 7.28 -20.45
N SER A 57 15.43 6.92 -19.61
CA SER A 57 14.45 5.89 -19.93
C SER A 57 13.60 6.28 -21.15
N ALA A 58 13.10 7.52 -21.19
CA ALA A 58 12.35 8.04 -22.34
C ALA A 58 13.20 8.07 -23.62
N SER A 59 14.46 8.52 -23.53
CA SER A 59 15.38 8.50 -24.68
C SER A 59 15.70 7.08 -25.14
N VAL A 60 15.81 6.11 -24.23
CA VAL A 60 16.06 4.69 -24.55
C VAL A 60 14.82 4.07 -25.19
N CYS A 61 13.61 4.32 -24.67
CA CYS A 61 12.36 3.91 -25.31
C CYS A 61 12.24 4.49 -26.73
N GLN A 62 12.57 5.76 -26.90
CA GLN A 62 12.55 6.42 -28.20
C GLN A 62 13.56 5.79 -29.17
N ALA A 63 14.76 5.43 -28.70
CA ALA A 63 15.74 4.72 -29.51
C ALA A 63 15.28 3.31 -29.89
N LEU A 64 14.67 2.57 -28.96
CA LEU A 64 14.09 1.24 -29.20
C LEU A 64 12.93 1.29 -30.21
N LYS A 65 12.21 2.40 -30.27
CA LYS A 65 11.19 2.66 -31.28
C LYS A 65 11.80 3.06 -32.62
N ASP A 66 12.51 4.17 -32.67
CA ASP A 66 12.88 4.83 -33.93
C ASP A 66 14.06 4.15 -34.64
N ARG A 67 15.00 3.54 -33.89
CA ARG A 67 16.19 2.89 -34.46
C ARG A 67 16.04 1.39 -34.57
N ASP A 68 15.52 0.76 -33.52
CA ASP A 68 15.53 -0.71 -33.41
C ASP A 68 14.18 -1.34 -33.85
N GLY A 69 13.08 -0.57 -33.84
CA GLY A 69 11.74 -1.05 -34.20
C GLY A 69 11.13 -2.03 -33.19
N TYR A 70 11.67 -2.11 -31.98
CA TYR A 70 11.27 -3.05 -30.93
C TYR A 70 10.11 -2.55 -30.07
N LEU A 71 9.89 -1.24 -30.05
CA LEU A 71 8.77 -0.59 -29.38
C LEU A 71 7.92 0.22 -30.35
N GLU A 72 6.65 0.38 -30.02
CA GLU A 72 5.74 1.37 -30.56
C GLU A 72 5.21 2.27 -29.44
N ASN A 73 4.74 3.47 -29.81
CA ASN A 73 4.17 4.45 -28.87
C ASN A 73 2.74 4.77 -29.35
N PRO A 74 1.76 3.91 -29.01
CA PRO A 74 0.41 4.01 -29.55
C PRO A 74 -0.33 5.25 -29.02
N LYS A 75 0.04 5.73 -27.84
CA LYS A 75 -0.45 6.96 -27.21
C LYS A 75 0.67 7.59 -26.40
N ARG A 76 0.70 8.92 -26.31
CA ARG A 76 1.71 9.66 -25.55
C ARG A 76 1.85 9.08 -24.13
N GLY A 77 3.06 8.63 -23.81
CA GLY A 77 3.38 8.05 -22.51
C GLY A 77 3.09 6.55 -22.37
N ILE A 78 2.63 5.88 -23.42
CA ILE A 78 2.45 4.43 -23.47
C ILE A 78 3.48 3.83 -24.42
N TRP A 79 4.17 2.78 -23.96
CA TRP A 79 5.13 2.02 -24.75
C TRP A 79 4.65 0.59 -24.89
N LYS A 80 4.69 0.06 -26.10
CA LYS A 80 4.24 -1.31 -26.40
C LYS A 80 5.30 -2.06 -27.19
N ILE A 81 5.52 -3.31 -26.84
CA ILE A 81 6.48 -4.16 -27.54
C ILE A 81 5.91 -4.62 -28.88
N THR A 82 6.70 -4.47 -29.94
CA THR A 82 6.36 -4.97 -31.27
C THR A 82 6.68 -6.45 -31.39
N GLU A 83 6.19 -7.11 -32.44
CA GLU A 83 6.59 -8.50 -32.75
C GLU A 83 8.10 -8.63 -33.00
N ALA A 84 8.74 -7.59 -33.56
CA ALA A 84 10.19 -7.55 -33.72
C ALA A 84 10.90 -7.54 -32.36
N GLY A 85 10.39 -6.76 -31.39
CA GLY A 85 10.91 -6.73 -30.01
C GLY A 85 10.74 -8.07 -29.28
N LYS A 86 9.57 -8.72 -29.42
CA LYS A 86 9.33 -10.05 -28.84
C LYS A 86 10.27 -11.11 -29.40
N LYS A 87 10.48 -11.10 -30.73
CA LYS A 87 11.41 -12.01 -31.41
C LYS A 87 12.86 -11.79 -30.97
N TYR A 88 13.25 -10.52 -30.79
CA TYR A 88 14.56 -10.16 -30.27
C TYR A 88 14.77 -10.70 -28.84
N LEU A 89 13.83 -10.47 -27.91
CA LEU A 89 13.89 -11.04 -26.55
C LEU A 89 13.99 -12.56 -26.56
N SER A 90 13.19 -13.21 -27.41
CA SER A 90 13.20 -14.67 -27.55
C SER A 90 14.55 -15.18 -28.06
N SER A 91 15.21 -14.45 -28.98
CA SER A 91 16.55 -14.78 -29.48
C SER A 91 17.64 -14.63 -28.42
N MET A 92 17.41 -13.83 -27.38
CA MET A 92 18.28 -13.72 -26.20
C MET A 92 18.01 -14.80 -25.15
N GLY A 93 17.11 -15.75 -25.42
CA GLY A 93 16.73 -16.80 -24.48
C GLY A 93 15.77 -16.32 -23.38
N TYR A 94 15.19 -15.12 -23.52
CA TYR A 94 14.21 -14.62 -22.58
C TYR A 94 12.88 -15.36 -22.75
N LYS A 95 12.38 -15.95 -21.66
CA LYS A 95 11.02 -16.47 -21.57
C LYS A 95 10.22 -15.50 -20.72
N PRO A 96 9.08 -14.96 -21.19
CA PRO A 96 8.25 -14.08 -20.39
C PRO A 96 7.91 -14.79 -19.07
N SER A 97 8.27 -14.18 -17.96
CA SER A 97 7.70 -14.54 -16.67
C SER A 97 6.18 -14.28 -16.72
N LEU A 98 5.41 -14.99 -15.90
CA LEU A 98 3.99 -14.67 -15.70
C LEU A 98 3.86 -13.16 -15.48
N PRO A 99 2.88 -12.48 -16.12
CA PRO A 99 2.79 -11.03 -16.06
C PRO A 99 2.92 -10.58 -14.62
N ILE A 100 3.85 -9.66 -14.36
CA ILE A 100 3.78 -8.89 -13.12
C ILE A 100 2.47 -8.11 -13.26
N HIS A 101 1.42 -8.61 -12.61
CA HIS A 101 0.16 -7.90 -12.48
C HIS A 101 0.42 -6.67 -11.59
N THR A 102 1.05 -5.63 -12.15
CA THR A 102 0.74 -4.27 -11.72
C THR A 102 -0.68 -4.04 -12.19
N LEU A 103 -1.61 -4.01 -11.24
CA LEU A 103 -2.97 -3.52 -11.46
C LEU A 103 -2.89 -2.32 -12.40
N PRO A 104 -3.69 -2.29 -13.49
CA PRO A 104 -3.68 -1.15 -14.38
C PRO A 104 -3.97 0.09 -13.53
N SER A 105 -3.09 1.07 -13.57
CA SER A 105 -3.42 2.43 -13.17
C SER A 105 -4.52 2.88 -14.13
N GLN A 106 -5.76 2.53 -13.80
CA GLN A 106 -6.91 3.22 -14.35
C GLN A 106 -6.66 4.70 -14.10
N ILE A 107 -7.05 5.53 -15.05
CA ILE A 107 -7.15 6.97 -14.83
C ILE A 107 -8.01 7.11 -13.57
N THR A 108 -7.40 7.33 -12.42
CA THR A 108 -8.11 7.41 -11.15
C THR A 108 -8.87 8.71 -11.22
N GLU A 109 -10.17 8.63 -11.51
CA GLU A 109 -11.08 9.62 -10.95
C GLU A 109 -10.74 9.68 -9.47
N ASP A 110 -10.30 10.86 -9.03
CA ASP A 110 -9.95 11.09 -7.65
C ASP A 110 -11.17 10.72 -6.80
N LEU A 111 -10.97 9.87 -5.78
CA LEU A 111 -12.06 9.41 -4.93
C LEU A 111 -12.84 10.64 -4.44
N PRO A 112 -14.18 10.66 -4.50
CA PRO A 112 -14.97 11.84 -4.13
C PRO A 112 -14.59 12.41 -2.74
N LEU A 113 -14.33 11.54 -1.77
CA LEU A 113 -13.88 11.96 -0.43
C LEU A 113 -12.47 12.58 -0.42
N CYS A 114 -11.54 12.11 -1.25
CA CYS A 114 -10.23 12.74 -1.40
C CYS A 114 -10.35 14.16 -1.97
N LYS A 115 -11.26 14.34 -2.95
CA LYS A 115 -11.55 15.66 -3.50
C LYS A 115 -12.15 16.59 -2.44
N GLU A 116 -13.16 16.12 -1.70
CA GLU A 116 -13.78 16.88 -0.61
C GLU A 116 -12.76 17.26 0.47
N LEU A 117 -11.88 16.34 0.89
CA LEU A 117 -10.80 16.63 1.85
C LEU A 117 -9.88 17.73 1.32
N ARG A 118 -9.48 17.64 0.05
CA ARG A 118 -8.54 18.60 -0.56
C ARG A 118 -9.10 20.00 -0.72
N GLU A 119 -10.39 20.10 -1.03
CA GLU A 119 -11.08 21.38 -1.17
C GLU A 119 -11.36 22.00 0.20
N SER A 120 -11.93 21.23 1.13
CA SER A 120 -12.33 21.72 2.46
C SER A 120 -11.15 22.13 3.34
N GLN A 121 -10.01 21.42 3.28
CA GLN A 121 -8.81 21.77 4.05
C GLN A 121 -8.23 23.17 3.70
N ARG A 122 -8.56 23.70 2.52
CA ARG A 122 -8.14 25.04 2.05
C ARG A 122 -9.21 26.10 2.29
N ASN A 123 -10.40 25.72 2.76
CA ASN A 123 -11.49 26.63 3.05
C ASN A 123 -11.41 27.17 4.48
N SER A 124 -10.54 28.17 4.71
CA SER A 124 -10.41 28.80 6.03
C SER A 124 -11.59 29.70 6.41
N GLU A 125 -12.52 29.95 5.49
CA GLU A 125 -13.73 30.74 5.77
C GLU A 125 -14.83 29.90 6.41
N ASN A 126 -14.81 28.58 6.16
CA ASN A 126 -15.73 27.63 6.76
C ASN A 126 -14.99 26.34 7.17
N PRO A 127 -14.21 26.38 8.27
CA PRO A 127 -13.41 25.24 8.73
C PRO A 127 -14.26 24.02 9.11
N THR A 128 -15.51 24.23 9.56
CA THR A 128 -16.44 23.16 9.93
C THR A 128 -16.70 22.19 8.78
N ILE A 129 -16.62 22.63 7.53
CA ILE A 129 -16.72 21.72 6.37
C ILE A 129 -15.61 20.66 6.41
N PHE A 130 -14.37 21.05 6.77
CA PHE A 130 -13.26 20.10 6.85
C PHE A 130 -13.45 19.11 7.99
N GLU A 131 -13.96 19.57 9.13
CA GLU A 131 -14.31 18.73 10.29
C GLU A 131 -15.35 17.66 9.91
N GLU A 132 -16.44 18.06 9.25
CA GLU A 132 -17.49 17.15 8.79
C GLU A 132 -16.98 16.14 7.74
N VAL A 133 -16.12 16.58 6.81
CA VAL A 133 -15.53 15.70 5.80
C VAL A 133 -14.57 14.69 6.44
N LEU A 134 -13.84 15.07 7.49
CA LEU A 134 -13.02 14.13 8.26
C LEU A 134 -13.90 13.08 8.94
N VAL A 135 -15.02 13.46 9.54
CA VAL A 135 -15.97 12.51 10.15
C VAL A 135 -16.46 11.51 9.12
N LYS A 136 -16.96 11.99 7.97
CA LYS A 136 -17.39 11.13 6.85
C LYS A 136 -16.28 10.20 6.39
N THR A 137 -15.05 10.70 6.33
CA THR A 137 -13.89 9.91 5.90
C THR A 137 -13.58 8.77 6.87
N PHE A 138 -13.52 9.05 8.18
CA PHE A 138 -13.25 8.01 9.16
C PHE A 138 -14.40 7.01 9.29
N GLN A 139 -15.66 7.47 9.17
CA GLN A 139 -16.82 6.56 9.06
C GLN A 139 -16.71 5.65 7.83
N HIS A 140 -16.30 6.19 6.68
CA HIS A 140 -16.07 5.40 5.46
C HIS A 140 -14.96 4.36 5.64
N LEU A 141 -13.92 4.69 6.42
CA LEU A 141 -12.84 3.78 6.80
C LEU A 141 -13.22 2.77 7.89
N GLY A 142 -14.48 2.76 8.34
CA GLY A 142 -15.02 1.78 9.29
C GLY A 142 -14.89 2.15 10.77
N PHE A 143 -14.62 3.42 11.09
CA PHE A 143 -14.54 3.91 12.47
C PHE A 143 -15.88 4.42 13.01
N SER A 144 -16.05 4.37 14.33
CA SER A 144 -17.12 5.09 15.04
C SER A 144 -16.70 6.53 15.29
N ALA A 145 -16.79 7.37 14.25
CA ALA A 145 -16.39 8.77 14.28
C ALA A 145 -17.60 9.71 14.40
N GLU A 146 -17.49 10.73 15.26
CA GLU A 146 -18.51 11.75 15.50
C GLU A 146 -17.92 13.15 15.45
N HIS A 147 -18.70 14.09 14.92
CA HIS A 147 -18.36 15.51 14.93
C HIS A 147 -18.77 16.09 16.28
N ILE A 148 -17.81 16.66 17.01
CA ILE A 148 -18.08 17.35 18.27
C ILE A 148 -18.11 18.84 17.98
N GLY A 149 -16.94 19.41 17.62
CA GLY A 149 -16.79 20.78 17.18
C GLY A 149 -17.20 21.83 18.23
N GLY A 150 -16.86 23.08 17.95
CA GLY A 150 -17.23 24.21 18.80
C GLY A 150 -16.13 24.68 19.76
N ARG A 151 -16.50 25.64 20.61
CA ARG A 151 -15.52 26.32 21.47
C ARG A 151 -15.09 25.38 22.60
N ASP A 152 -13.77 25.23 22.76
CA ASP A 152 -13.14 24.39 23.78
C ASP A 152 -13.49 22.89 23.66
N GLU A 153 -13.76 22.44 22.42
CA GLU A 153 -13.94 21.03 22.08
C GLU A 153 -12.97 20.59 20.96
N PRO A 154 -12.65 19.29 20.86
CA PRO A 154 -12.02 18.75 19.66
C PRO A 154 -13.01 18.75 18.49
N ASP A 155 -12.50 18.66 17.27
CA ASP A 155 -13.34 18.64 16.08
C ASP A 155 -13.99 17.27 15.88
N VAL A 156 -13.21 16.19 16.03
CA VAL A 156 -13.68 14.82 15.79
C VAL A 156 -13.31 13.90 16.96
N LEU A 157 -14.26 13.08 17.38
CA LEU A 157 -14.06 11.99 18.33
C LEU A 157 -14.23 10.65 17.61
N ILE A 158 -13.30 9.72 17.82
CA ILE A 158 -13.35 8.34 17.35
C ILE A 158 -13.38 7.43 18.59
N GLU A 159 -14.56 6.88 18.89
CA GLU A 159 -14.84 6.23 20.20
C GLU A 159 -14.12 4.89 20.37
N ASP A 160 -14.15 4.05 19.34
CA ASP A 160 -13.67 2.67 19.35
C ASP A 160 -12.16 2.54 19.59
N TYR A 161 -11.40 3.60 19.32
CA TYR A 161 -9.95 3.67 19.58
C TYR A 161 -9.55 4.79 20.55
N LYS A 162 -10.52 5.49 21.16
CA LYS A 162 -10.29 6.65 22.05
C LYS A 162 -9.36 7.67 21.40
N THR A 163 -9.67 8.05 20.17
CA THR A 163 -8.86 8.99 19.39
C THR A 163 -9.61 10.31 19.26
N ILE A 164 -8.91 11.42 19.44
CA ILE A 164 -9.43 12.75 19.11
C ILE A 164 -8.65 13.33 17.94
N LEU A 165 -9.34 14.05 17.06
CA LEU A 165 -8.73 14.82 15.98
C LEU A 165 -9.10 16.29 16.11
N ASP A 166 -8.09 17.15 15.94
CA ASP A 166 -8.25 18.59 15.80
C ASP A 166 -7.79 18.98 14.39
N SER A 167 -8.66 19.63 13.64
CA SER A 167 -8.43 20.00 12.26
C SER A 167 -7.98 21.46 12.15
N LYS A 168 -7.14 21.74 11.15
CA LYS A 168 -6.68 23.10 10.86
C LYS A 168 -6.69 23.32 9.35
N THR A 169 -7.38 24.39 8.93
CA THR A 169 -7.46 24.81 7.54
C THR A 169 -6.56 26.01 7.27
N THR A 170 -6.07 26.12 6.03
CA THR A 170 -5.34 27.33 5.58
C THR A 170 -5.48 27.51 4.08
N LYS A 171 -5.71 28.76 3.63
CA LYS A 171 -5.83 29.08 2.19
C LYS A 171 -4.56 28.72 1.43
N GLU A 172 -3.40 28.99 2.01
CA GLU A 172 -2.08 28.73 1.41
C GLU A 172 -1.05 28.24 2.44
N GLY A 173 0.00 27.59 1.96
CA GLY A 173 1.11 27.12 2.80
C GLY A 173 0.73 25.99 3.76
N GLY A 174 1.55 25.82 4.80
CA GLY A 174 1.34 24.86 5.88
C GLY A 174 1.06 25.54 7.22
N ILE A 175 0.59 24.76 8.18
CA ILE A 175 0.32 25.18 9.55
C ILE A 175 1.64 25.36 10.30
N THR A 176 1.76 26.47 11.03
CA THR A 176 2.85 26.74 11.96
C THR A 176 2.33 26.65 13.40
N GLU A 177 3.23 26.54 14.37
CA GLU A 177 2.89 26.35 15.79
C GLU A 177 1.86 27.37 16.33
N ARG A 178 1.92 28.63 15.88
CA ARG A 178 1.00 29.71 16.32
C ARG A 178 -0.48 29.44 16.04
N TYR A 179 -0.81 28.50 15.16
CA TYR A 179 -2.19 28.14 14.82
C TYR A 179 -2.72 26.96 15.64
N ILE A 180 -1.88 26.36 16.49
CA ILE A 180 -2.24 25.19 17.29
C ILE A 180 -2.20 25.58 18.76
N ASN A 181 -3.31 25.35 19.46
CA ASN A 181 -3.36 25.46 20.91
C ASN A 181 -3.05 24.10 21.53
N PHE A 182 -1.77 23.78 21.71
CA PHE A 182 -1.33 22.51 22.27
C PHE A 182 -1.84 22.26 23.70
N ASP A 183 -2.03 23.32 24.50
CA ASP A 183 -2.56 23.19 25.86
C ASP A 183 -4.05 22.82 25.84
N ALA A 184 -4.80 23.21 24.81
CA ALA A 184 -6.16 22.74 24.60
C ALA A 184 -6.19 21.24 24.29
N MET A 185 -5.25 20.75 23.48
CA MET A 185 -5.17 19.32 23.14
C MET A 185 -4.94 18.44 24.39
N GLU A 186 -4.12 18.89 25.34
CA GLU A 186 -3.93 18.18 26.61
C GLU A 186 -5.24 18.11 27.40
N ARG A 187 -5.97 19.22 27.50
CA ARG A 187 -7.29 19.23 28.16
C ARG A 187 -8.27 18.28 27.48
N TYR A 188 -8.28 18.22 26.16
CA TYR A 188 -9.16 17.30 25.41
C TYR A 188 -8.77 15.84 25.67
N LYS A 189 -7.46 15.54 25.72
CA LYS A 189 -6.96 14.22 26.09
C LYS A 189 -7.55 13.73 27.40
N GLU A 190 -7.48 14.58 28.42
CA GLU A 190 -7.95 14.27 29.76
C GLU A 190 -9.48 14.14 29.78
N LYS A 191 -10.18 15.12 29.21
CA LYS A 191 -11.66 15.16 29.17
C LYS A 191 -12.27 13.94 28.50
N TYR A 192 -11.70 13.50 27.37
CA TYR A 192 -12.21 12.38 26.58
C TYR A 192 -11.50 11.05 26.87
N ASN A 193 -10.58 11.01 27.84
CA ASN A 193 -9.73 9.85 28.11
C ASN A 193 -9.06 9.30 26.84
N ALA A 194 -8.59 10.20 25.97
CA ALA A 194 -8.09 9.87 24.65
C ALA A 194 -6.72 9.17 24.74
N LYS A 195 -6.61 8.02 24.08
CA LYS A 195 -5.35 7.30 23.91
C LYS A 195 -4.49 7.96 22.83
N HIS A 196 -5.11 8.49 21.79
CA HIS A 196 -4.44 9.08 20.64
C HIS A 196 -4.97 10.49 20.34
N ILE A 197 -4.06 11.39 19.95
CA ILE A 197 -4.40 12.75 19.53
C ILE A 197 -3.75 13.01 18.17
N GLY A 198 -4.58 13.34 17.19
CA GLY A 198 -4.15 13.74 15.86
C GLY A 198 -4.49 15.19 15.59
N ILE A 199 -3.58 15.90 14.93
CA ILE A 199 -3.85 17.22 14.37
C ILE A 199 -3.81 17.08 12.87
N VAL A 200 -4.91 17.39 12.18
CA VAL A 200 -5.06 17.17 10.74
C VAL A 200 -5.03 18.48 9.99
N ALA A 201 -4.17 18.61 8.97
CA ALA A 201 -4.04 19.84 8.20
C ALA A 201 -3.53 19.59 6.77
N PRO A 202 -3.55 20.60 5.88
CA PRO A 202 -2.94 20.49 4.56
C PRO A 202 -1.44 20.22 4.52
N GLY A 203 -0.75 20.48 5.62
CA GLY A 203 0.68 20.35 5.74
C GLY A 203 1.18 21.14 6.94
N PHE A 204 2.39 20.81 7.39
CA PHE A 204 2.99 21.42 8.57
C PHE A 204 4.37 21.98 8.24
N SER A 205 4.65 23.20 8.71
CA SER A 205 5.99 23.77 8.62
C SER A 205 7.01 22.92 9.40
N GLU A 206 8.28 23.04 9.01
CA GLU A 206 9.39 22.49 9.77
C GLU A 206 9.60 23.26 11.09
N GLY A 207 10.42 22.71 11.99
CA GLY A 207 10.83 23.37 13.24
C GLY A 207 9.88 23.11 14.40
N TYR A 208 9.65 24.15 15.23
CA TYR A 208 9.07 24.03 16.57
C TYR A 208 7.75 23.24 16.64
N ILE A 209 6.86 23.39 15.66
CA ILE A 209 5.58 22.65 15.65
C ILE A 209 5.78 21.14 15.71
N ARG A 210 6.78 20.59 15.01
CA ARG A 210 7.07 19.15 14.98
C ARG A 210 7.74 18.71 16.27
N GLU A 211 8.68 19.50 16.78
CA GLU A 211 9.34 19.25 18.07
C GLU A 211 8.36 19.28 19.24
N THR A 212 7.42 20.24 19.24
CA THR A 212 6.40 20.37 20.29
C THR A 212 5.41 19.21 20.21
N ALA A 213 4.96 18.82 19.01
CA ALA A 213 4.11 17.65 18.82
C ALA A 213 4.79 16.36 19.32
N GLU A 214 6.08 16.16 18.97
CA GLU A 214 6.87 15.03 19.44
C GLU A 214 6.98 15.01 20.98
N LYS A 215 7.38 16.13 21.60
CA LYS A 215 7.53 16.25 23.06
C LYS A 215 6.23 15.99 23.81
N LYS A 216 5.08 16.42 23.27
CA LYS A 216 3.76 16.23 23.88
C LYS A 216 3.07 14.92 23.48
N GLY A 217 3.65 14.15 22.56
CA GLY A 217 3.10 12.88 22.09
C GLY A 217 1.85 13.04 21.23
N PHE A 218 1.78 14.12 20.45
CA PHE A 218 0.74 14.35 19.45
C PHE A 218 1.24 13.98 18.06
N VAL A 219 0.31 13.60 17.18
CA VAL A 219 0.66 13.27 15.79
C VAL A 219 0.10 14.33 14.85
N LEU A 220 0.99 14.92 14.05
CA LEU A 220 0.63 15.80 12.94
C LEU A 220 0.33 14.96 11.71
N ILE A 221 -0.87 15.04 11.15
CA ILE A 221 -1.33 14.19 10.05
C ILE A 221 -1.66 15.08 8.86
N GLU A 222 -0.92 14.93 7.75
CA GLU A 222 -1.27 15.62 6.53
C GLU A 222 -2.54 15.02 5.93
N ALA A 223 -3.49 15.85 5.49
CA ALA A 223 -4.74 15.35 4.91
C ALA A 223 -4.49 14.46 3.69
N GLU A 224 -3.41 14.71 2.93
CA GLU A 224 -3.05 13.85 1.80
C GLU A 224 -2.62 12.44 2.25
N ALA A 225 -2.13 12.26 3.48
CA ALA A 225 -1.87 10.94 4.03
C ALA A 225 -3.18 10.17 4.23
N ILE A 226 -4.25 10.85 4.68
CA ILE A 226 -5.59 10.25 4.78
C ILE A 226 -6.14 9.93 3.39
N CYS A 227 -5.92 10.80 2.38
CA CYS A 227 -6.26 10.51 0.99
C CYS A 227 -5.53 9.26 0.47
N GLU A 228 -4.27 9.06 0.84
CA GLU A 228 -3.51 7.86 0.44
C GLU A 228 -4.04 6.60 1.13
N ILE A 229 -4.49 6.70 2.39
CA ILE A 229 -5.19 5.61 3.07
C ILE A 229 -6.50 5.28 2.34
N LEU A 230 -7.29 6.28 1.94
CA LEU A 230 -8.54 6.09 1.19
C LEU A 230 -8.31 5.38 -0.15
N LYS A 231 -7.30 5.81 -0.93
CA LYS A 231 -6.95 5.14 -2.20
C LYS A 231 -6.54 3.69 -1.98
N ASN A 232 -5.65 3.45 -1.01
CA ASN A 232 -5.24 2.09 -0.68
C ASN A 232 -6.42 1.24 -0.18
N HIS A 233 -7.34 1.83 0.58
CA HIS A 233 -8.55 1.17 1.10
C HIS A 233 -9.55 0.83 -0.01
N SER A 234 -9.66 1.64 -1.07
CA SER A 234 -10.52 1.33 -2.22
C SER A 234 -10.00 0.16 -3.05
N ASP A 235 -8.67 -0.01 -3.10
CA ASP A 235 -8.05 -1.16 -3.77
C ASP A 235 -8.13 -2.42 -2.88
N TYR A 236 -7.67 -2.30 -1.63
CA TYR A 236 -7.74 -3.33 -0.60
C TYR A 236 -8.00 -2.70 0.77
N SER A 237 -9.16 -3.00 1.36
CA SER A 237 -9.59 -2.41 2.62
C SER A 237 -8.62 -2.66 3.77
N TYR A 238 -8.18 -1.59 4.41
CA TYR A 238 -7.54 -1.63 5.72
C TYR A 238 -8.55 -1.93 6.83
N GLU A 239 -8.15 -2.73 7.82
CA GLU A 239 -8.83 -2.80 9.11
C GLU A 239 -8.60 -1.48 9.89
N PRO A 240 -9.60 -0.96 10.63
CA PRO A 240 -9.45 0.27 11.41
C PRO A 240 -8.24 0.26 12.36
N LYS A 241 -7.95 -0.90 12.98
CA LYS A 241 -6.77 -1.08 13.84
C LYS A 241 -5.44 -0.89 13.10
N GLN A 242 -5.35 -1.26 11.82
CA GLN A 242 -4.15 -1.02 11.00
C GLN A 242 -3.97 0.47 10.73
N ILE A 243 -5.06 1.17 10.41
CA ILE A 243 -5.03 2.63 10.22
C ILE A 243 -4.55 3.33 11.49
N VAL A 244 -5.03 2.92 12.66
CA VAL A 244 -4.54 3.45 13.95
C VAL A 244 -3.06 3.18 14.15
N LYS A 245 -2.58 1.97 13.80
CA LYS A 245 -1.15 1.66 13.87
C LYS A 245 -0.31 2.56 12.97
N ILE A 246 -0.74 2.74 11.72
CA ILE A 246 -0.06 3.58 10.73
C ILE A 246 0.00 5.04 11.22
N LEU A 247 -1.14 5.58 11.65
CA LEU A 247 -1.27 6.98 12.02
C LEU A 247 -0.66 7.28 13.40
N PHE A 248 -0.86 6.44 14.42
CA PHE A 248 -0.59 6.80 15.81
C PHE A 248 0.41 5.91 16.54
N GLU A 249 0.69 4.70 16.04
CA GLU A 249 1.60 3.73 16.71
C GLU A 249 2.87 3.44 15.89
N SER A 250 3.13 4.23 14.83
CA SER A 250 4.31 4.10 13.97
C SER A 250 5.60 4.68 14.58
N GLY A 251 5.49 5.38 15.72
CA GLY A 251 6.59 6.10 16.37
C GLY A 251 6.93 7.44 15.70
N LYS A 252 6.20 7.83 14.66
CA LYS A 252 6.36 9.12 13.99
C LYS A 252 5.44 10.18 14.62
N HIS A 253 5.94 11.40 14.72
CA HIS A 253 5.17 12.56 15.17
C HIS A 253 4.58 13.37 14.00
N ILE A 254 4.98 13.07 12.76
CA ILE A 254 4.36 13.58 11.54
C ILE A 254 4.11 12.42 10.57
N ILE A 255 2.90 12.39 10.00
CA ILE A 255 2.47 11.40 9.02
C ILE A 255 2.15 12.11 7.71
N THR A 256 2.91 11.75 6.69
CA THR A 256 2.81 12.23 5.31
C THR A 256 2.34 11.09 4.39
N PRO A 257 1.97 11.36 3.13
CA PRO A 257 1.58 10.31 2.19
C PRO A 257 2.64 9.21 2.00
N LYS A 258 3.92 9.55 2.17
CA LYS A 258 5.04 8.60 2.01
C LYS A 258 5.11 7.57 3.13
N ASP A 259 4.45 7.86 4.24
CA ASP A 259 4.44 7.01 5.44
C ASP A 259 3.31 5.98 5.40
N ILE A 260 2.41 6.10 4.42
CA ILE A 260 1.29 5.19 4.24
C ILE A 260 1.78 3.99 3.43
N PRO A 261 1.87 2.79 4.02
CA PRO A 261 2.20 1.59 3.27
C PRO A 261 1.12 1.32 2.23
N SER A 262 1.42 0.50 1.21
CA SER A 262 0.37 -0.03 0.35
C SER A 262 -0.36 -1.15 1.08
N SER A 263 -1.68 -1.20 0.95
CA SER A 263 -2.53 -2.27 1.49
C SER A 263 -2.17 -3.65 0.89
N THR A 264 -1.56 -3.66 -0.30
CA THR A 264 -1.09 -4.87 -0.99
C THR A 264 0.12 -5.53 -0.31
N ILE A 265 0.97 -4.79 0.42
CA ILE A 265 2.17 -5.34 1.08
C ILE A 265 1.78 -6.39 2.12
N GLU A 266 0.72 -6.12 2.88
CA GLU A 266 0.21 -7.08 3.87
C GLU A 266 -0.43 -8.30 3.20
N GLN A 267 -1.14 -8.11 2.10
CA GLN A 267 -1.69 -9.20 1.28
C GLN A 267 -0.58 -10.09 0.72
N GLU A 268 0.49 -9.51 0.14
CA GLU A 268 1.64 -10.27 -0.35
C GLU A 268 2.31 -11.07 0.77
N LYS A 269 2.43 -10.47 1.97
CA LYS A 269 2.98 -11.17 3.13
C LYS A 269 2.07 -12.32 3.55
N LEU A 270 0.77 -12.11 3.63
CA LEU A 270 -0.22 -13.15 3.94
C LEU A 270 -0.18 -14.28 2.90
N ILE A 271 -0.12 -13.95 1.60
CA ILE A 271 0.03 -14.93 0.51
C ILE A 271 1.31 -15.74 0.67
N LYS A 272 2.45 -15.10 0.98
CA LYS A 272 3.72 -15.79 1.22
C LYS A 272 3.63 -16.75 2.42
N ILE A 273 3.00 -16.32 3.51
CA ILE A 273 2.77 -17.17 4.70
C ILE A 273 1.87 -18.35 4.34
N ILE A 274 0.73 -18.11 3.66
CA ILE A 274 -0.18 -19.17 3.20
C ILE A 274 0.55 -20.16 2.29
N ALA A 275 1.28 -19.68 1.29
CA ALA A 275 2.03 -20.54 0.37
C ALA A 275 3.06 -21.40 1.11
N LYS A 276 3.73 -20.84 2.12
CA LYS A 276 4.67 -21.58 2.96
C LYS A 276 3.97 -22.65 3.79
N ILE A 277 2.86 -22.32 4.44
CA ILE A 277 2.05 -23.26 5.23
C ILE A 277 1.59 -24.43 4.35
N LEU A 278 1.03 -24.15 3.15
CA LEU A 278 0.58 -25.20 2.24
C LEU A 278 1.74 -26.09 1.77
N SER A 279 2.90 -25.50 1.45
CA SER A 279 4.11 -26.26 1.08
C SER A 279 4.63 -27.15 2.22
N ASP A 280 4.52 -26.71 3.47
CA ASP A 280 4.95 -27.49 4.63
C ASP A 280 3.98 -28.62 4.96
N ILE A 281 2.67 -28.36 4.81
CA ILE A 281 1.64 -29.38 4.92
C ILE A 281 1.90 -30.51 3.90
N GLU A 282 2.22 -30.17 2.65
CA GLU A 282 2.54 -31.15 1.60
C GLU A 282 3.81 -31.95 1.88
N SER A 283 4.83 -31.32 2.46
CA SER A 283 6.17 -31.93 2.61
C SER A 283 6.37 -32.70 3.91
N ILE A 284 5.77 -32.24 5.02
CA ILE A 284 6.00 -32.79 6.37
C ILE A 284 5.07 -33.99 6.63
N GLY A 285 3.88 -34.04 6.00
CA GLY A 285 2.91 -35.10 6.22
C GLY A 285 2.35 -35.17 7.65
N LYS A 286 2.59 -34.14 8.48
CA LYS A 286 2.04 -34.02 9.83
C LYS A 286 0.55 -33.66 9.75
N PRO A 287 -0.32 -34.29 10.57
CA PRO A 287 -1.76 -34.11 10.49
C PRO A 287 -2.26 -32.76 11.03
N SER A 288 -1.46 -32.08 11.86
CA SER A 288 -1.86 -30.84 12.53
C SER A 288 -0.70 -29.91 12.87
N PHE A 289 -1.00 -28.62 13.03
CA PHE A 289 -0.03 -27.60 13.40
C PHE A 289 -0.69 -26.51 14.26
N SER A 290 0.06 -25.96 15.22
CA SER A 290 -0.32 -24.70 15.88
C SER A 290 0.44 -23.50 15.30
N SER A 291 -0.10 -22.29 15.46
CA SER A 291 0.57 -21.05 15.03
C SER A 291 1.92 -20.85 15.72
N ARG A 292 2.06 -21.29 16.98
CA ARG A 292 3.31 -21.19 17.75
C ARG A 292 4.38 -22.16 17.26
N GLU A 293 4.00 -23.40 16.92
CA GLU A 293 4.94 -24.36 16.32
C GLU A 293 5.49 -23.86 14.99
N LEU A 294 4.61 -23.35 14.12
CA LEU A 294 5.01 -22.79 12.83
C LEU A 294 5.91 -21.57 12.99
N HIS A 295 5.62 -20.67 13.95
CA HIS A 295 6.47 -19.53 14.26
C HIS A 295 7.91 -19.96 14.60
N ILE A 296 8.07 -20.96 15.47
CA ILE A 296 9.38 -21.50 15.84
C ILE A 296 10.08 -22.09 14.60
N ALA A 297 9.37 -22.92 13.82
CA ALA A 297 9.93 -23.54 12.62
C ALA A 297 10.37 -22.51 11.56
N TYR A 298 9.62 -21.41 11.41
CA TYR A 298 9.90 -20.33 10.47
C TYR A 298 11.03 -19.43 10.94
N SER A 299 11.15 -19.20 12.26
CA SER A 299 12.30 -18.50 12.84
C SER A 299 13.63 -19.21 12.53
N TRP A 300 13.67 -20.55 12.60
CA TRP A 300 14.85 -21.35 12.24
C TRP A 300 15.20 -21.26 10.75
N GLN A 301 14.20 -20.97 9.90
CA GLN A 301 14.37 -20.75 8.47
C GLN A 301 14.66 -19.28 8.12
N LYS A 302 14.80 -18.40 9.12
CA LYS A 302 14.95 -16.93 8.95
C LYS A 302 13.77 -16.26 8.24
N LEU A 303 12.59 -16.88 8.32
CA LEU A 303 11.31 -16.33 7.88
C LEU A 303 10.67 -15.71 9.12
N ASN A 304 10.96 -14.43 9.38
CA ASN A 304 10.49 -13.72 10.58
C ASN A 304 8.98 -13.40 10.49
N TYR A 305 8.14 -14.43 10.56
CA TYR A 305 6.68 -14.32 10.59
C TYR A 305 6.19 -14.30 12.03
N GLU A 306 5.41 -13.29 12.40
CA GLU A 306 4.87 -13.17 13.75
C GLU A 306 3.76 -14.21 13.99
N VAL A 307 3.57 -14.62 15.26
CA VAL A 307 2.55 -15.61 15.63
C VAL A 307 1.15 -15.19 15.17
N ASP A 308 0.81 -13.90 15.33
CA ASP A 308 -0.47 -13.34 14.90
C ASP A 308 -0.67 -13.40 13.37
N GLU A 309 0.40 -13.25 12.59
CA GLU A 309 0.34 -13.31 11.12
C GLU A 309 0.12 -14.74 10.62
N ILE A 310 0.75 -15.70 11.29
CA ILE A 310 0.54 -17.12 11.04
C ILE A 310 -0.89 -17.52 11.44
N GLU A 311 -1.37 -17.07 12.61
CA GLU A 311 -2.74 -17.33 13.05
C GLU A 311 -3.77 -16.74 12.08
N LYS A 312 -3.52 -15.53 11.55
CA LYS A 312 -4.36 -14.94 10.48
C LYS A 312 -4.40 -15.82 9.23
N ALA A 313 -3.26 -16.34 8.78
CA ALA A 313 -3.18 -17.24 7.63
C ALA A 313 -3.92 -18.57 7.86
N LEU A 314 -3.75 -19.19 9.02
CA LEU A 314 -4.44 -20.43 9.39
C LEU A 314 -5.96 -20.23 9.50
N LYS A 315 -6.40 -19.11 10.10
CA LYS A 315 -7.81 -18.73 10.13
C LYS A 315 -8.37 -18.53 8.74
N PHE A 316 -7.66 -17.83 7.85
CA PHE A 316 -8.08 -17.65 6.46
C PHE A 316 -8.31 -19.00 5.76
N LEU A 317 -7.37 -19.94 5.91
CA LEU A 317 -7.50 -21.30 5.37
C LEU A 317 -8.62 -22.11 6.01
N SER A 318 -9.03 -21.77 7.24
CA SER A 318 -10.12 -22.43 7.96
C SER A 318 -11.50 -21.86 7.64
N SER A 319 -11.56 -20.60 7.20
CA SER A 319 -12.80 -19.90 6.93
C SER A 319 -13.55 -20.49 5.73
N PRO A 320 -14.89 -20.56 5.79
CA PRO A 320 -15.70 -20.77 4.61
C PRO A 320 -15.45 -19.67 3.55
N PRO A 321 -15.51 -19.98 2.25
CA PRO A 321 -15.88 -21.27 1.66
C PRO A 321 -14.70 -22.25 1.51
N PHE A 322 -13.48 -21.86 1.90
CA PHE A 322 -12.28 -22.65 1.64
C PHE A 322 -12.22 -23.89 2.51
N SER A 323 -12.39 -23.72 3.83
CA SER A 323 -12.41 -24.79 4.84
C SER A 323 -11.31 -25.84 4.59
N VAL A 324 -10.11 -25.37 4.23
CA VAL A 324 -8.92 -26.19 3.97
C VAL A 324 -8.44 -26.82 5.28
N LEU A 325 -8.49 -26.00 6.33
CA LEU A 325 -8.15 -26.38 7.68
C LEU A 325 -9.40 -26.35 8.58
N GLN A 326 -9.36 -27.13 9.65
CA GLN A 326 -10.31 -27.07 10.74
C GLN A 326 -9.55 -26.84 12.03
N LYS A 327 -9.95 -25.80 12.78
CA LYS A 327 -9.41 -25.55 14.11
C LYS A 327 -10.08 -26.49 15.10
N GLN A 328 -9.28 -27.21 15.88
CA GLN A 328 -9.72 -27.95 17.05
C GLN A 328 -8.73 -27.63 18.18
N ASP A 329 -9.24 -27.07 19.27
CA ASP A 329 -8.43 -26.47 20.33
C ASP A 329 -7.43 -25.44 19.77
N ASP A 330 -6.13 -25.60 20.04
CA ASP A 330 -5.06 -24.72 19.54
C ASP A 330 -4.36 -25.26 18.27
N GLU A 331 -4.89 -26.32 17.68
CA GLU A 331 -4.32 -26.94 16.48
C GLU A 331 -5.24 -26.83 15.27
N TYR A 332 -4.61 -26.79 14.09
CA TYR A 332 -5.27 -26.77 12.80
C TYR A 332 -5.01 -28.07 12.05
N TYR A 333 -6.09 -28.72 11.62
CA TYR A 333 -6.08 -30.03 10.96
C TYR A 333 -6.53 -29.87 9.50
N LEU A 334 -5.92 -30.63 8.58
CA LEU A 334 -6.44 -30.73 7.22
C LEU A 334 -7.83 -31.37 7.20
N THR A 335 -8.79 -30.74 6.54
CA THR A 335 -10.15 -31.30 6.41
C THR A 335 -10.22 -32.41 5.36
N SER A 336 -9.31 -32.38 4.38
CA SER A 336 -9.17 -33.39 3.33
C SER A 336 -7.81 -33.25 2.64
N ASP A 337 -7.51 -34.14 1.69
CA ASP A 337 -6.35 -34.01 0.82
C ASP A 337 -6.32 -32.62 0.13
N ILE A 338 -5.17 -31.96 0.22
CA ILE A 338 -4.95 -30.60 -0.29
C ILE A 338 -5.19 -30.50 -1.80
N ASN A 339 -4.86 -31.55 -2.57
CA ASN A 339 -5.08 -31.57 -4.02
C ASN A 339 -6.58 -31.53 -4.35
N SER A 340 -7.41 -32.23 -3.58
CA SER A 340 -8.86 -32.23 -3.71
C SER A 340 -9.45 -30.83 -3.45
N ILE A 341 -8.94 -30.14 -2.43
CA ILE A 341 -9.35 -28.77 -2.08
C ILE A 341 -8.94 -27.78 -3.18
N LEU A 342 -7.68 -27.83 -3.63
CA LEU A 342 -7.17 -26.98 -4.70
C LEU A 342 -7.92 -27.20 -6.02
N LYS A 343 -8.30 -28.44 -6.34
CA LYS A 343 -9.17 -28.75 -7.49
C LYS A 343 -10.52 -28.05 -7.38
N LYS A 344 -11.17 -28.06 -6.21
CA LYS A 344 -12.46 -27.36 -6.00
C LYS A 344 -12.33 -25.86 -6.20
N ILE A 345 -11.27 -25.24 -5.68
CA ILE A 345 -10.98 -23.81 -5.90
C ILE A 345 -10.70 -23.54 -7.39
N GLY A 346 -9.94 -24.41 -8.05
CA GLY A 346 -9.69 -24.34 -9.49
C GLY A 346 -10.97 -24.42 -10.33
N LEU A 347 -11.93 -25.25 -9.93
CA LEU A 347 -13.25 -25.34 -10.58
C LEU A 347 -14.04 -24.03 -10.45
N LEU A 348 -14.00 -23.36 -9.29
CA LEU A 348 -14.64 -22.05 -9.09
C LEU A 348 -14.01 -20.97 -9.98
N LEU A 349 -12.67 -20.93 -10.03
CA LEU A 349 -11.91 -20.03 -10.90
C LEU A 349 -12.23 -20.27 -12.38
N HIS A 350 -12.33 -21.53 -12.79
CA HIS A 350 -12.70 -21.90 -14.16
C HIS A 350 -14.15 -21.48 -14.47
N ALA A 351 -15.09 -21.71 -13.56
CA ALA A 351 -16.49 -21.30 -13.71
C ALA A 351 -16.63 -19.77 -13.84
N PHE A 352 -15.86 -19.01 -13.07
CA PHE A 352 -15.82 -17.55 -13.18
C PHE A 352 -15.30 -17.09 -14.55
N LYS A 353 -14.21 -17.70 -15.04
CA LYS A 353 -13.63 -17.41 -16.36
C LYS A 353 -14.59 -17.74 -17.51
N MET A 354 -15.36 -18.82 -17.42
CA MET A 354 -16.35 -19.16 -18.45
C MET A 354 -17.47 -18.13 -18.59
N ARG A 355 -17.73 -17.33 -17.56
CA ARG A 355 -18.71 -16.23 -17.59
C ARG A 355 -18.17 -14.92 -18.19
N GLY A 356 -16.92 -14.90 -18.66
CA GLY A 356 -16.28 -13.68 -19.14
C GLY A 356 -15.80 -12.74 -18.03
N GLY A 357 -15.75 -13.23 -16.77
CA GLY A 357 -15.21 -12.47 -15.65
C GLY A 357 -13.70 -12.23 -15.84
N ARG A 358 -13.28 -10.98 -15.69
CA ARG A 358 -11.87 -10.59 -15.54
C ARG A 358 -11.62 -10.39 -14.05
N ILE A 359 -10.59 -11.06 -13.51
CA ILE A 359 -10.07 -10.83 -12.15
C ILE A 359 -9.17 -9.61 -12.19
#